data_AF-A0AB39J6K1-F1
#
_entry.id   AF-A0AB39J6K1-F1
#
_cell.length_a   1.000
_cell.length_b   1.000
_cell.length_c   1.000
_cell.angle_alpha   90.00
_cell.angle_beta   90.00
_cell.angle_gamma   90.00
#
_symmetry.space_group_name_H-M   'P 1'
#
loop_
_entity.id
_entity.type
_entity.pdbx_description
1 polymer ?
#
loop_
_entity_poly.entity_id
_entity_poly.type
_entity_poly.pdbx_seq_one_letter_code
_entity_poly.pdbx_strand_id
1 'polypeptide(L)'
;MSETMITALISAGATLTVTIVTMIVNVYIEVIRRKFETHQKALQSKKENLSDVYKTLISIINRYPSSSPNDILKHVEYSPNFSMEGYDTILKSLDYQIEDYKNQINTVNIDYVRKNDIEIQISNLKYAKNKILENKEEYFVARDKYKLFCEGDKVAFDLYAGQEVRNLLVEFDVVIHNVFISGQYAGEDSDPINNIIHICRRNLIDSMRSDLGI
;
A
#
# COMPACT_ATOMS: atom_id res chain seq x y z
N MET A 1 69.91 -42.83 12.85
CA MET A 1 68.44 -42.81 12.73
C MET A 1 68.13 -43.26 11.30
N SER A 2 67.42 -44.37 11.10
CA SER A 2 67.18 -44.92 9.76
C SER A 2 66.33 -43.96 8.92
N GLU A 3 66.59 -43.82 7.61
CA GLU A 3 65.78 -43.02 6.68
C GLU A 3 64.28 -43.35 6.81
N THR A 4 63.95 -44.63 7.01
CA THR A 4 62.58 -45.09 7.26
C THR A 4 61.92 -44.47 8.49
N MET A 5 62.68 -44.14 9.53
CA MET A 5 62.19 -43.54 10.76
C MET A 5 61.88 -42.04 10.58
N ILE A 6 62.67 -41.35 9.75
CA ILE A 6 62.47 -39.93 9.41
C ILE A 6 61.25 -39.79 8.49
N THR A 7 61.12 -40.65 7.48
CA THR A 7 59.95 -40.67 6.57
C THR A 7 58.65 -40.96 7.32
N ALA A 8 58.67 -41.88 8.29
CA ALA A 8 57.50 -42.18 9.13
C ALA A 8 57.08 -41.03 10.04
N LEU A 9 58.04 -40.24 10.55
CA LEU A 9 57.77 -39.07 11.39
C LEU A 9 57.18 -37.92 10.58
N ILE A 10 57.69 -37.68 9.36
CA ILE A 10 57.18 -36.67 8.44
C ILE A 10 55.77 -37.04 7.96
N SER A 11 55.51 -38.31 7.64
CA SER A 11 54.18 -38.77 7.20
C SER A 11 53.15 -38.73 8.32
N ALA A 12 53.52 -39.09 9.55
CA ALA A 12 52.65 -38.95 10.73
C ALA A 12 52.32 -37.48 11.03
N GLY A 13 53.31 -36.59 10.94
CA GLY A 13 53.12 -35.15 11.09
C GLY A 13 52.18 -34.55 10.04
N ALA A 14 52.34 -34.93 8.77
CA ALA A 14 51.45 -34.51 7.69
C ALA A 14 50.02 -35.03 7.86
N THR A 15 49.84 -36.24 8.38
CA THR A 15 48.51 -36.81 8.62
C THR A 15 47.77 -36.07 9.75
N LEU A 16 48.48 -35.71 10.82
CA LEU A 16 47.92 -34.95 11.94
C LEU A 16 47.51 -33.53 11.52
N THR A 17 48.33 -32.84 10.73
CA THR A 17 48.00 -31.49 10.23
C THR A 17 46.79 -31.51 9.29
N VAL A 18 46.73 -32.47 8.36
CA VAL A 18 45.55 -32.68 7.50
C VAL A 18 44.30 -32.93 8.34
N THR A 19 44.38 -33.81 9.35
CA THR A 19 43.23 -34.13 10.21
C THR A 19 42.72 -32.91 10.97
N ILE A 20 43.62 -32.10 11.54
CA ILE A 20 43.26 -30.86 12.25
C ILE A 20 42.60 -29.86 11.30
N VAL A 21 43.16 -29.65 10.11
CA VAL A 21 42.59 -28.75 9.09
C VAL A 21 41.20 -29.24 8.67
N THR A 22 41.02 -30.53 8.42
CA THR A 22 39.71 -31.12 8.09
C THR A 22 38.70 -30.91 9.21
N MET A 23 39.09 -31.09 10.48
CA MET A 23 38.19 -30.82 11.62
C MET A 23 37.76 -29.35 11.66
N ILE A 24 38.68 -28.41 11.48
CA ILE A 24 38.37 -26.97 11.48
C ILE A 24 37.39 -26.63 10.34
N VAL A 25 37.64 -27.15 9.14
CA VAL A 25 36.74 -26.95 7.98
C VAL A 25 35.35 -27.52 8.26
N ASN A 26 35.26 -28.71 8.84
CA ASN A 26 33.98 -29.34 9.16
C ASN A 26 33.18 -28.54 10.20
N VAL A 27 33.83 -28.03 11.24
CA VAL A 27 33.19 -27.14 12.24
C VAL A 27 32.67 -25.88 11.56
N TYR A 28 33.46 -25.26 10.68
CA TYR A 28 33.04 -24.06 9.95
C TYR A 28 31.83 -24.32 9.05
N ILE A 29 31.83 -25.44 8.30
CA ILE A 29 30.69 -25.87 7.48
C ILE A 29 29.44 -26.09 8.35
N GLU A 30 29.57 -26.72 9.51
CA GLU A 30 28.44 -26.98 10.40
C GLU A 30 27.84 -25.69 10.98
N VAL A 31 28.67 -24.73 11.37
CA VAL A 31 28.21 -23.41 11.83
C VAL A 31 27.43 -22.69 10.73
N ILE A 32 27.95 -22.70 9.49
CA ILE A 32 27.23 -22.11 8.34
C ILE A 32 25.89 -22.83 8.13
N ARG A 33 25.88 -24.16 8.16
CA ARG A 33 24.68 -24.97 7.96
C ARG A 33 23.61 -24.65 9.01
N ARG A 34 23.98 -24.61 10.29
CA ARG A 34 23.06 -24.26 11.39
C ARG A 34 22.50 -22.85 11.24
N LYS A 35 23.33 -21.88 10.83
CA LYS A 35 22.90 -20.50 10.59
C LYS A 35 21.88 -20.45 9.44
N PHE A 36 22.15 -21.17 8.36
CA PHE A 36 21.24 -21.28 7.22
C PHE A 36 19.91 -21.95 7.61
N GLU A 37 19.96 -23.09 8.32
CA GLU A 37 18.77 -23.79 8.82
C GLU A 37 17.92 -22.89 9.74
N THR A 38 18.55 -22.13 10.64
CA THR A 38 17.86 -21.20 11.54
C THR A 38 17.19 -20.08 10.75
N HIS A 39 17.90 -19.51 9.76
CA HIS A 39 17.33 -18.48 8.90
C HIS A 39 16.16 -19.00 8.07
N GLN A 40 16.27 -20.21 7.51
CA GLN A 40 15.20 -20.85 6.75
C GLN A 40 13.97 -21.13 7.63
N LYS A 41 14.16 -21.60 8.86
CA LYS A 41 13.07 -21.79 9.83
C LYS A 41 12.39 -20.48 10.20
N ALA A 42 13.16 -19.42 10.42
CA ALA A 42 12.61 -18.09 10.71
C ALA A 42 11.79 -17.55 9.53
N LEU A 43 12.29 -17.70 8.29
CA LEU A 43 11.56 -17.30 7.08
C LEU A 43 10.27 -18.13 6.90
N GLN A 44 10.34 -19.43 7.14
CA GLN A 44 9.19 -20.32 7.05
C GLN A 44 8.11 -19.94 8.08
N SER A 45 8.50 -19.73 9.33
CA SER A 45 7.58 -19.26 10.38
C SER A 45 6.97 -17.91 10.04
N LYS A 46 7.76 -16.97 9.49
CA LYS A 46 7.24 -15.69 9.01
C LYS A 46 6.19 -15.88 7.92
N LYS A 47 6.47 -16.71 6.90
CA LYS A 47 5.52 -17.01 5.82
C LYS A 47 4.21 -17.59 6.35
N GLU A 48 4.29 -18.54 7.28
CA GLU A 48 3.13 -19.18 7.90
C GLU A 48 2.24 -18.19 8.66
N ASN A 49 2.85 -17.23 9.37
CA ASN A 49 2.09 -16.25 10.16
C ASN A 49 1.63 -15.02 9.35
N LEU A 50 2.32 -14.66 8.27
CA LEU A 50 2.05 -13.42 7.53
C LEU A 50 1.42 -13.60 6.16
N SER A 51 1.44 -14.78 5.54
CA SER A 51 0.96 -14.91 4.15
C SER A 51 -0.50 -14.48 4.01
N ASP A 52 -1.37 -14.94 4.90
CA ASP A 52 -2.80 -14.61 4.83
C ASP A 52 -3.11 -13.21 5.39
N VAL A 53 -2.34 -12.76 6.40
CA VAL A 53 -2.37 -11.38 6.92
C VAL A 53 -2.05 -10.39 5.80
N TYR A 54 -0.96 -10.62 5.06
CA TYR A 54 -0.55 -9.77 3.95
C TYR A 54 -1.52 -9.87 2.78
N LYS A 55 -2.05 -11.04 2.41
CA LYS A 55 -3.11 -11.13 1.38
C LYS A 55 -4.35 -10.32 1.75
N THR A 56 -4.77 -10.39 3.02
CA THR A 56 -5.90 -9.63 3.54
C THR A 56 -5.63 -8.13 3.46
N LEU A 57 -4.47 -7.69 3.96
CA LEU A 57 -4.06 -6.29 3.90
C LEU A 57 -3.98 -5.78 2.45
N ILE A 58 -3.36 -6.54 1.54
CA ILE A 58 -3.29 -6.23 0.10
C ILE A 58 -4.70 -6.07 -0.49
N SER A 59 -5.63 -6.97 -0.15
CA SER A 59 -7.01 -6.87 -0.62
C SER A 59 -7.71 -5.61 -0.11
N ILE A 60 -7.37 -5.14 1.08
CA ILE A 60 -7.94 -3.92 1.68
C ILE A 60 -7.35 -2.68 1.02
N ILE A 61 -6.02 -2.55 0.94
CA ILE A 61 -5.34 -1.36 0.38
C ILE A 61 -5.63 -1.16 -1.11
N ASN A 62 -5.84 -2.25 -1.85
CA ASN A 62 -6.25 -2.20 -3.27
C ASN A 62 -7.68 -1.71 -3.46
N ARG A 63 -8.50 -1.68 -2.41
CA ARG A 63 -9.89 -1.25 -2.48
C ARG A 63 -10.08 0.25 -2.23
N TYR A 64 -9.10 0.91 -1.62
CA TYR A 64 -9.16 2.36 -1.47
C TYR A 64 -9.20 3.03 -2.85
N PRO A 65 -10.06 4.05 -3.04
CA PRO A 65 -10.08 4.80 -4.29
C PRO A 65 -8.72 5.45 -4.54
N SER A 66 -8.31 5.51 -5.80
CA SER A 66 -7.04 6.16 -6.19
C SER A 66 -7.19 7.66 -6.44
N SER A 67 -8.42 8.16 -6.65
CA SER A 67 -8.71 9.59 -6.74
C SER A 67 -9.21 10.13 -5.40
N SER A 68 -8.75 11.32 -5.02
CA SER A 68 -9.40 12.07 -3.94
C SER A 68 -10.74 12.65 -4.42
N PRO A 69 -11.66 12.95 -3.50
CA PRO A 69 -12.84 13.75 -3.81
C PRO A 69 -12.50 15.10 -4.47
N ASN A 70 -11.40 15.74 -4.07
CA ASN A 70 -10.97 17.01 -4.66
C ASN A 70 -10.39 16.85 -6.08
N ASP A 71 -9.76 15.71 -6.41
CA ASP A 71 -9.37 15.39 -7.80
C ASP A 71 -10.61 15.28 -8.70
N ILE A 72 -11.68 14.63 -8.21
CA ILE A 72 -12.96 14.50 -8.93
C ILE A 72 -13.60 15.87 -9.16
N LEU A 73 -13.51 16.76 -8.17
CA LEU A 73 -14.12 18.09 -8.19
C LEU A 73 -13.29 19.17 -8.89
N LYS A 74 -12.04 18.87 -9.27
CA LYS A 74 -11.07 19.81 -9.86
C LYS A 74 -11.62 20.58 -11.08
N HIS A 75 -12.49 19.96 -11.86
CA HIS A 75 -13.04 20.51 -13.10
C HIS A 75 -14.48 21.04 -12.97
N VAL A 76 -15.06 21.02 -11.78
CA VAL A 76 -16.37 21.59 -11.51
C VAL A 76 -16.21 23.09 -11.23
N GLU A 77 -16.99 23.93 -11.91
CA GLU A 77 -17.01 25.37 -11.66
C GLU A 77 -17.56 25.65 -10.26
N TYR A 78 -16.89 26.50 -9.47
CA TYR A 78 -17.23 26.79 -8.07
C TYR A 78 -17.36 25.52 -7.20
N SER A 79 -16.45 24.57 -7.37
CA SER A 79 -16.53 23.31 -6.66
C SER A 79 -16.44 23.48 -5.14
N PRO A 80 -17.25 22.74 -4.37
CA PRO A 80 -17.11 22.70 -2.92
C PRO A 80 -15.79 22.01 -2.54
N ASN A 81 -15.10 22.51 -1.52
CA ASN A 81 -13.87 21.89 -1.04
C ASN A 81 -14.17 20.73 -0.09
N PHE A 82 -13.73 19.53 -0.42
CA PHE A 82 -13.88 18.35 0.43
C PHE A 82 -12.92 18.38 1.61
N SER A 83 -13.41 18.02 2.79
CA SER A 83 -12.63 17.78 4.01
C SER A 83 -13.48 17.05 5.06
N MET A 84 -12.83 16.52 6.09
CA MET A 84 -13.43 15.86 7.26
C MET A 84 -14.37 14.70 6.91
N GLU A 85 -14.03 13.89 5.89
CA GLU A 85 -14.92 12.84 5.35
C GLU A 85 -16.32 13.36 4.96
N GLY A 86 -16.44 14.65 4.64
CA GLY A 86 -17.70 15.39 4.44
C GLY A 86 -18.43 15.10 3.12
N TYR A 87 -18.50 13.83 2.72
CA TYR A 87 -19.15 13.40 1.47
C TYR A 87 -20.58 13.90 1.32
N ASP A 88 -21.39 13.82 2.39
CA ASP A 88 -22.79 14.25 2.35
C ASP A 88 -22.93 15.75 2.12
N THR A 89 -22.02 16.54 2.69
CA THR A 89 -21.95 17.98 2.46
C THR A 89 -21.62 18.29 1.00
N ILE A 90 -20.64 17.59 0.40
CA ILE A 90 -20.31 17.75 -1.02
C ILE A 90 -21.49 17.39 -1.90
N LEU A 91 -22.10 16.21 -1.69
CA LEU A 91 -23.23 15.75 -2.49
C LEU A 91 -24.40 16.73 -2.43
N LYS A 92 -24.69 17.28 -1.25
CA LYS A 92 -25.73 18.28 -1.04
C LYS A 92 -25.41 19.62 -1.70
N SER A 93 -24.16 20.07 -1.65
CA SER A 93 -23.70 21.28 -2.35
C SER A 93 -23.84 21.13 -3.86
N LEU A 94 -23.47 19.98 -4.43
CA LEU A 94 -23.66 19.69 -5.85
C LEU A 94 -25.15 19.66 -6.22
N ASP A 95 -26.02 19.14 -5.36
CA ASP A 95 -27.47 19.18 -5.58
C ASP A 95 -28.01 20.60 -5.63
N TYR A 96 -27.59 21.47 -4.72
CA TYR A 96 -27.98 22.89 -4.74
C TYR A 96 -27.48 23.61 -6.00
N GLN A 97 -26.26 23.33 -6.45
CA GLN A 97 -25.74 23.91 -7.70
C GLN A 97 -26.55 23.44 -8.92
N ILE A 98 -26.87 22.14 -9.00
CA ILE A 98 -27.69 21.59 -10.08
C ILE A 98 -29.09 22.22 -10.07
N GLU A 99 -29.70 22.38 -8.89
CA GLU A 99 -31.02 23.02 -8.76
C GLU A 99 -30.98 24.48 -9.19
N ASP A 100 -29.97 25.23 -8.77
CA ASP A 100 -29.79 26.63 -9.17
C ASP A 100 -29.64 26.78 -10.69
N TYR A 101 -28.78 25.97 -11.32
CA TYR A 101 -28.64 25.97 -12.78
C TYR A 101 -29.93 25.60 -13.52
N LYS A 102 -30.71 24.65 -12.98
CA LYS A 102 -32.05 24.32 -13.52
C LYS A 102 -33.03 25.47 -13.34
N ASN A 103 -32.94 26.28 -12.30
CA ASN A 103 -33.79 27.46 -12.14
C ASN A 103 -33.38 28.56 -13.13
N GLN A 104 -32.07 28.78 -13.32
CA GLN A 104 -31.54 29.74 -14.31
C GLN A 104 -32.03 29.45 -15.72
N ILE A 105 -32.04 28.18 -16.16
CA ILE A 105 -32.45 27.79 -17.52
C ILE A 105 -33.92 28.10 -17.82
N ASN A 106 -34.77 28.18 -16.79
CA ASN A 106 -36.19 28.47 -16.89
C ASN A 106 -36.51 29.97 -16.89
N THR A 107 -35.49 30.83 -16.84
CA THR A 107 -35.67 32.29 -16.85
C THR A 107 -36.09 32.78 -18.23
N VAL A 108 -37.08 33.70 -18.27
CA VAL A 108 -37.56 34.31 -19.50
C VAL A 108 -36.43 35.14 -20.15
N ASN A 109 -36.19 34.94 -21.45
CA ASN A 109 -35.17 35.60 -22.27
C ASN A 109 -33.71 35.14 -22.07
N ILE A 110 -33.47 33.90 -21.69
CA ILE A 110 -32.11 33.34 -21.70
C ILE A 110 -31.56 33.21 -23.13
N ASP A 111 -30.34 33.68 -23.35
CA ASP A 111 -29.62 33.53 -24.61
C ASP A 111 -29.24 32.06 -24.89
N TYR A 112 -29.16 31.68 -26.18
CA TYR A 112 -28.86 30.31 -26.60
C TYR A 112 -27.49 29.82 -26.12
N VAL A 113 -26.45 30.67 -26.20
CA VAL A 113 -25.09 30.32 -25.75
C VAL A 113 -25.11 30.07 -24.26
N ARG A 114 -25.72 30.99 -23.50
CA ARG A 114 -25.83 30.85 -22.04
C ARG A 114 -26.61 29.60 -21.64
N LYS A 115 -27.67 29.26 -22.36
CA LYS A 115 -28.43 28.04 -22.14
C LYS A 115 -27.56 26.79 -22.32
N ASN A 116 -26.82 26.72 -23.41
CA ASN A 116 -25.92 25.59 -23.70
C ASN A 116 -24.82 25.46 -22.64
N ASP A 117 -24.23 26.57 -22.18
CA ASP A 117 -23.22 26.56 -21.12
C ASP A 117 -23.79 25.98 -19.81
N ILE A 118 -25.00 26.38 -19.43
CA ILE A 118 -25.68 25.86 -18.24
C ILE A 118 -25.96 24.35 -18.37
N GLU A 119 -26.41 23.89 -19.54
CA GLU A 119 -26.64 22.46 -19.78
C GLU A 119 -25.37 21.64 -19.64
N ILE A 120 -24.23 22.15 -20.14
CA ILE A 120 -22.91 21.56 -19.95
C ILE A 120 -22.54 21.51 -18.46
N GLN A 121 -22.74 22.60 -17.71
CA GLN A 121 -22.43 22.61 -16.28
C GLN A 121 -23.29 21.62 -15.48
N ILE A 122 -24.59 21.52 -15.78
CA ILE A 122 -25.46 20.51 -15.17
C ILE A 122 -24.94 19.09 -15.45
N SER A 123 -24.46 18.83 -16.68
CA SER A 123 -23.89 17.54 -17.04
C SER A 123 -22.61 17.23 -16.24
N ASN A 124 -21.68 18.19 -16.16
CA ASN A 124 -20.44 18.06 -15.41
C ASN A 124 -20.70 17.82 -13.91
N LEU A 125 -21.63 18.55 -13.31
CA LEU A 125 -22.02 18.40 -11.92
C LEU A 125 -22.63 17.02 -11.63
N LYS A 126 -23.50 16.51 -12.52
CA LYS A 126 -24.06 15.17 -12.39
C LYS A 126 -22.99 14.09 -12.49
N TYR A 127 -22.05 14.25 -13.43
CA TYR A 127 -20.91 13.34 -13.56
C TYR A 127 -20.06 13.32 -12.28
N ALA A 128 -19.67 14.50 -11.79
CA ALA A 128 -18.90 14.63 -10.56
C ALA A 128 -19.65 14.04 -9.35
N LYS A 129 -20.95 14.32 -9.21
CA LYS A 129 -21.78 13.76 -8.14
C LYS A 129 -21.78 12.24 -8.15
N ASN A 130 -21.96 11.61 -9.31
CA ASN A 130 -21.92 10.15 -9.43
C ASN A 130 -20.54 9.60 -9.05
N LYS A 131 -19.46 10.24 -9.50
CA LYS A 131 -18.09 9.84 -9.13
C LYS A 131 -17.80 9.99 -7.65
N ILE A 132 -18.30 11.04 -7.00
CA ILE A 132 -18.19 11.21 -5.54
C ILE A 132 -18.96 10.10 -4.81
N LEU A 133 -20.11 9.67 -5.32
CA LEU A 133 -20.88 8.57 -4.71
C LEU A 133 -20.14 7.22 -4.82
N GLU A 134 -19.61 6.89 -6.00
CA GLU A 134 -18.77 5.69 -6.21
C GLU A 134 -17.56 5.71 -5.26
N ASN A 135 -16.85 6.83 -5.22
CA ASN A 135 -15.69 7.04 -4.37
C ASN A 135 -16.03 6.89 -2.87
N LYS A 136 -17.17 7.44 -2.44
CA LYS A 136 -17.70 7.30 -1.07
C LYS A 136 -17.86 5.83 -0.71
N GLU A 137 -18.59 5.08 -1.52
CA GLU A 137 -18.90 3.67 -1.25
C GLU A 137 -17.63 2.83 -1.14
N GLU A 138 -16.70 3.00 -2.08
CA GLU A 138 -15.42 2.30 -2.06
C GLU A 138 -14.58 2.64 -0.84
N TYR A 139 -14.46 3.93 -0.51
CA TYR A 139 -13.68 4.41 0.63
C TYR A 139 -14.21 3.84 1.95
N PHE A 140 -15.52 3.98 2.23
CA PHE A 140 -16.09 3.50 3.49
C PHE A 140 -15.94 1.99 3.65
N VAL A 141 -16.13 1.22 2.57
CA VAL A 141 -15.95 -0.23 2.64
C VAL A 141 -14.49 -0.62 2.86
N ALA A 142 -13.53 0.08 2.23
CA ALA A 142 -12.11 -0.17 2.46
C ALA A 142 -11.69 0.19 3.90
N ARG A 143 -12.15 1.34 4.40
CA ARG A 143 -11.90 1.84 5.76
C ARG A 143 -12.43 0.90 6.82
N ASP A 144 -13.67 0.43 6.68
CA ASP A 144 -14.28 -0.45 7.67
C ASP A 144 -13.59 -1.82 7.69
N LYS A 145 -13.18 -2.35 6.52
CA LYS A 145 -12.36 -3.56 6.46
C LYS A 145 -10.97 -3.36 7.07
N TYR A 146 -10.34 -2.20 6.85
CA TYR A 146 -9.05 -1.88 7.45
C TYR A 146 -9.15 -1.82 8.97
N LYS A 147 -10.22 -1.24 9.51
CA LYS A 147 -10.50 -1.24 10.94
C LYS A 147 -10.61 -2.67 11.50
N LEU A 148 -11.34 -3.56 10.81
CA LEU A 148 -11.44 -4.98 11.22
C LEU A 148 -10.08 -5.69 11.19
N PHE A 149 -9.25 -5.42 10.18
CA PHE A 149 -7.86 -5.91 10.13
C PHE A 149 -7.05 -5.43 11.34
N CYS A 150 -7.19 -4.15 11.70
CA CYS A 150 -6.54 -3.56 12.87
C CYS A 150 -6.97 -4.21 14.19
N GLU A 151 -8.22 -4.69 14.27
CA GLU A 151 -8.76 -5.36 15.47
C GLU A 151 -8.37 -6.85 15.56
N GLY A 152 -8.23 -7.54 14.42
CA GLY A 152 -7.98 -8.99 14.37
C GLY A 152 -6.53 -9.38 14.05
N ASP A 153 -6.05 -8.98 12.86
CA ASP A 153 -4.80 -9.49 12.28
C ASP A 153 -3.57 -8.65 12.68
N LYS A 154 -3.78 -7.46 13.25
CA LYS A 154 -2.73 -6.51 13.59
C LYS A 154 -1.69 -7.06 14.57
N VAL A 155 -2.10 -7.94 15.48
CA VAL A 155 -1.16 -8.57 16.43
C VAL A 155 -0.14 -9.45 15.71
N ALA A 156 -0.59 -10.28 14.77
CA ALA A 156 0.30 -11.11 13.97
C ALA A 156 1.17 -10.24 13.06
N PHE A 157 0.58 -9.21 12.45
CA PHE A 157 1.32 -8.23 11.66
C PHE A 157 2.43 -7.57 12.49
N ASP A 158 2.13 -7.01 13.65
CA ASP A 158 3.11 -6.27 14.46
C ASP A 158 4.22 -7.17 15.01
N LEU A 159 3.92 -8.44 15.30
CA LEU A 159 4.89 -9.40 15.83
C LEU A 159 5.88 -9.88 14.76
N TYR A 160 5.40 -10.17 13.55
CA TYR A 160 6.19 -10.86 12.52
C TYR A 160 6.65 -9.97 11.37
N ALA A 161 5.93 -8.88 11.06
CA ALA A 161 6.24 -8.03 9.92
C ALA A 161 7.59 -7.33 10.08
N GLY A 162 8.34 -7.25 8.99
CA GLY A 162 9.56 -6.45 8.91
C GLY A 162 9.31 -4.98 9.23
N GLN A 163 10.32 -4.31 9.79
CA GLN A 163 10.23 -2.88 10.14
C GLN A 163 9.85 -2.00 8.95
N GLU A 164 10.38 -2.31 7.76
CA GLU A 164 10.09 -1.58 6.53
C GLU A 164 8.61 -1.63 6.16
N VAL A 165 8.00 -2.83 6.19
CA VAL A 165 6.56 -3.02 5.94
C VAL A 165 5.73 -2.22 6.94
N ARG A 166 6.10 -2.25 8.23
CA ARG A 166 5.41 -1.49 9.27
C ARG A 166 5.49 0.02 9.03
N ASN A 167 6.66 0.53 8.63
CA ASN A 167 6.84 1.94 8.31
C ASN A 167 6.00 2.36 7.09
N LEU A 168 5.98 1.54 6.04
CA LEU A 168 5.21 1.82 4.83
C LEU A 168 3.69 1.74 5.06
N LEU A 169 3.23 0.90 6.01
CA LEU A 169 1.83 0.90 6.41
C LEU A 169 1.45 2.23 7.11
N VAL A 170 2.33 2.75 7.97
CA VAL A 170 2.12 4.08 8.59
C VAL A 170 2.10 5.19 7.53
N GLU A 171 2.97 5.13 6.53
CA GLU A 171 2.96 6.07 5.40
C GLU A 171 1.63 5.99 4.63
N PHE A 172 1.16 4.77 4.34
CA PHE A 172 -0.14 4.55 3.71
C PHE A 172 -1.28 5.17 4.54
N ASP A 173 -1.30 4.95 5.85
CA ASP A 173 -2.31 5.53 6.76
C ASP A 173 -2.32 7.06 6.71
N VAL A 174 -1.13 7.69 6.71
CA VAL A 174 -0.98 9.14 6.58
C VAL A 174 -1.49 9.64 5.23
N VAL A 175 -1.18 8.94 4.14
CA VAL A 175 -1.67 9.29 2.80
C VAL A 175 -3.20 9.22 2.74
N ILE A 176 -3.80 8.13 3.22
CA ILE A 176 -5.25 7.97 3.25
C ILE A 176 -5.91 9.04 4.12
N HIS A 177 -5.32 9.36 5.27
CA HIS A 177 -5.80 10.45 6.12
C HIS A 177 -5.76 11.79 5.39
N ASN A 178 -4.62 12.13 4.78
CA ASN A 178 -4.46 13.41 4.10
C ASN A 178 -5.46 13.54 2.94
N VAL A 179 -5.68 12.48 2.18
CA VAL A 179 -6.59 12.51 1.03
C VAL A 179 -8.06 12.55 1.46
N PHE A 180 -8.49 11.59 2.28
CA PHE A 180 -9.92 11.39 2.56
C PHE A 180 -10.43 12.10 3.81
N ILE A 181 -9.53 12.57 4.69
CA ILE A 181 -9.89 13.34 5.88
C ILE A 181 -9.46 14.79 5.69
N SER A 182 -8.20 15.07 5.34
CA SER A 182 -7.72 16.45 5.18
C SER A 182 -8.10 17.08 3.84
N GLY A 183 -8.58 16.30 2.87
CA GLY A 183 -8.99 16.80 1.55
C GLY A 183 -7.83 17.15 0.62
N GLN A 184 -6.67 16.51 0.78
CA GLN A 184 -5.57 16.70 -0.16
C GLN A 184 -5.83 15.96 -1.48
N TYR A 185 -5.28 16.52 -2.55
CA TYR A 185 -5.28 15.87 -3.86
C TYR A 185 -4.42 14.61 -3.82
N ALA A 186 -4.88 13.53 -4.44
CA ALA A 186 -4.09 12.31 -4.63
C ALA A 186 -3.26 12.38 -5.91
N GLY A 187 -3.69 13.17 -6.89
CA GLY A 187 -3.15 13.19 -8.24
C GLY A 187 -4.10 12.49 -9.24
N GLU A 188 -3.85 12.69 -10.53
CA GLU A 188 -4.72 12.14 -11.58
C GLU A 188 -4.62 10.62 -11.62
N ASP A 189 -5.76 9.92 -11.65
CA ASP A 189 -5.78 8.45 -11.67
C ASP A 189 -5.19 7.87 -12.98
N SER A 190 -5.26 8.64 -14.07
CA SER A 190 -4.59 8.31 -15.34
C SER A 190 -3.07 8.42 -15.27
N ASP A 191 -2.52 9.03 -14.23
CA ASP A 191 -1.08 9.15 -14.01
C ASP A 191 -0.66 8.42 -12.71
N PRO A 192 -0.58 7.08 -12.74
CA PRO A 192 -0.24 6.28 -11.57
C PRO A 192 1.19 6.51 -11.07
N ILE A 193 2.06 7.17 -11.87
CA ILE A 193 3.43 7.49 -11.48
C ILE A 193 3.44 8.65 -10.49
N ASN A 194 2.55 9.64 -10.68
CA ASN A 194 2.47 10.83 -9.85
C ASN A 194 1.32 10.79 -8.83
N ASN A 195 0.47 9.77 -8.88
CA ASN A 195 -0.59 9.57 -7.90
C ASN A 195 -0.05 8.98 -6.59
N ILE A 196 -0.19 9.72 -5.49
CA ILE A 196 0.42 9.37 -4.21
C ILE A 196 -0.17 8.08 -3.60
N ILE A 197 -1.45 7.79 -3.84
CA ILE A 197 -2.10 6.56 -3.37
C ILE A 197 -1.54 5.34 -4.13
N HIS A 198 -1.38 5.46 -5.45
CA HIS A 198 -0.76 4.39 -6.24
C HIS A 198 0.69 4.13 -5.82
N ILE A 199 1.47 5.19 -5.57
CA ILE A 199 2.86 5.08 -5.10
C ILE A 199 2.93 4.36 -3.75
N CYS A 200 2.21 4.83 -2.73
CA CYS A 200 2.31 4.24 -1.39
C CYS A 200 1.79 2.81 -1.36
N ARG A 201 0.70 2.51 -2.09
CA ARG A 201 0.15 1.16 -2.27
C ARG A 201 1.19 0.22 -2.88
N ARG A 202 1.83 0.62 -3.98
CA ARG A 202 2.86 -0.20 -4.65
C ARG A 202 4.04 -0.48 -3.71
N ASN A 203 4.58 0.56 -3.08
CA ASN A 203 5.73 0.44 -2.17
C ASN A 203 5.42 -0.53 -1.02
N LEU A 204 4.23 -0.41 -0.42
CA LEU A 204 3.79 -1.30 0.65
C LEU A 204 3.65 -2.76 0.17
N ILE A 205 3.04 -2.99 -1.00
CA ILE A 205 2.89 -4.33 -1.58
C ILE A 205 4.24 -4.96 -1.88
N ASP A 206 5.16 -4.22 -2.50
CA ASP A 206 6.47 -4.73 -2.86
C ASP A 206 7.33 -5.01 -1.62
N SER A 207 7.21 -4.19 -0.57
CA SER A 207 7.84 -4.47 0.72
C SER A 207 7.28 -5.72 1.38
N MET A 208 5.96 -5.95 1.34
CA MET A 208 5.36 -7.20 1.84
C MET A 208 5.85 -8.44 1.09
N ARG A 209 6.03 -8.35 -0.24
CA ARG A 209 6.58 -9.45 -1.06
C ARG A 209 8.03 -9.73 -0.69
N SER A 210 8.85 -8.69 -0.62
CA SER A 210 10.26 -8.76 -0.20
C SER A 210 10.41 -9.32 1.21
N ASP A 211 9.54 -8.92 2.15
CA ASP A 211 9.56 -9.41 3.53
C ASP A 211 9.20 -10.90 3.64
N LEU A 212 8.41 -11.43 2.70
CA LEU A 212 8.18 -12.85 2.51
C LEU A 212 9.27 -13.55 1.67
N GLY A 213 10.24 -12.82 1.11
CA GLY A 213 11.27 -13.38 0.24
C GLY A 213 10.73 -13.89 -1.09
N ILE A 214 9.80 -13.14 -1.70
CA ILE A 214 9.22 -13.35 -3.03
C ILE A 214 9.75 -12.29 -3.98
#